data_AF-A0A8J8C167-F1
#
_entry.id   AF-A0A8J8C167-F1
#
_cell.length_a   1.000
_cell.length_b   1.000
_cell.length_c   1.000
_cell.angle_alpha   90.00
_cell.angle_beta   90.00
_cell.angle_gamma   90.00
#
_symmetry.space_group_name_H-M   'P 1'
#
loop_
_entity.id
_entity.type
_entity.pdbx_description
1 polymer ?
#
loop_
_entity_poly.entity_id
_entity_poly.type
_entity_poly.pdbx_seq_one_letter_code
_entity_poly.pdbx_strand_id
1 'polypeptide(L)'
;MRKVYASALSMILVLSFVSLAAAPDHTQVIKEGLQNFETWKSQGIEHGKALGLLKQFYRNAGMQVYLEDSDLTAIGYGGKSVLLLGSSETLGSLESGSIFLGKPPSCGPPTTWPTNSSAVLLDPFEWQGGVFHNPDLFNSIKSDLQSAGYSSTYYKNTQVTISLIETKLDSGVVFNRGHGGYDSSTGQVILCSGERWSESKYTYEQNQGWVIRAWIYHSGQYYDFFTYTPGLISHYYSDLPNSLIYMESCEGLKNSSMADAWIDAGAGAYMGWTKSVLVVDGDNAAQENFTDLCINGLSVCQVVAKGYSSVGAKLNYTGTGTLGL
;
A
#
# COMPACT_ATOMS: atom_id res chain seq x y z
N MET A 1 -40.86 43.90 -39.82
CA MET A 1 -41.57 43.06 -38.82
C MET A 1 -40.52 42.11 -38.22
N ARG A 2 -40.04 42.30 -36.98
CA ARG A 2 -40.52 41.66 -35.73
C ARG A 2 -40.64 40.13 -35.90
N LYS A 3 -39.96 39.24 -35.18
CA LYS A 3 -39.48 39.27 -33.79
C LYS A 3 -38.26 38.35 -33.56
N VAL A 4 -37.48 38.74 -32.56
CA VAL A 4 -36.52 37.99 -31.74
C VAL A 4 -37.22 36.87 -30.96
N TYR A 5 -36.57 35.71 -30.82
CA TYR A 5 -36.60 34.93 -29.58
C TYR A 5 -35.22 34.34 -29.29
N ALA A 6 -34.67 34.78 -28.17
CA ALA A 6 -33.51 34.22 -27.51
C ALA A 6 -33.87 32.90 -26.84
N SER A 7 -32.98 31.93 -26.90
CA SER A 7 -32.87 30.88 -25.87
C SER A 7 -31.38 30.70 -25.57
N ALA A 8 -30.98 31.26 -24.43
CA ALA A 8 -29.67 31.08 -23.85
C ALA A 8 -29.59 29.67 -23.27
N LEU A 9 -28.75 28.81 -23.83
CA LEU A 9 -28.25 27.64 -23.12
C LEU A 9 -27.16 28.12 -22.15
N SER A 10 -27.51 28.20 -20.88
CA SER A 10 -26.54 28.35 -19.80
C SER A 10 -25.70 27.07 -19.72
N MET A 11 -24.53 27.09 -20.34
CA MET A 11 -23.50 26.09 -20.13
C MET A 11 -22.91 26.34 -18.74
N ILE A 12 -23.36 25.56 -17.75
CA ILE A 12 -22.71 25.53 -16.44
C ILE A 12 -21.36 24.82 -16.65
N LEU A 13 -20.34 25.63 -16.89
CA LEU A 13 -18.95 25.22 -16.78
C LEU A 13 -18.65 25.13 -15.28
N VAL A 14 -18.81 23.94 -14.68
CA VAL A 14 -18.20 23.67 -13.38
C VAL A 14 -16.70 23.50 -13.65
N LEU A 15 -15.98 24.62 -13.68
CA LEU A 15 -14.54 24.61 -13.41
C LEU A 15 -14.40 24.25 -11.94
N SER A 16 -14.31 22.96 -11.64
CA SER A 16 -13.69 22.53 -10.40
C SER A 16 -12.21 22.89 -10.50
N PHE A 17 -11.88 24.11 -10.11
CA PHE A 17 -10.57 24.41 -9.56
C PHE A 17 -10.44 23.57 -8.29
N VAL A 18 -10.00 22.31 -8.45
CA VAL A 18 -9.21 21.70 -7.40
C VAL A 18 -7.96 22.56 -7.38
N SER A 19 -7.93 23.49 -6.43
CA SER A 19 -6.69 24.11 -6.00
C SER A 19 -5.69 22.98 -5.81
N LEU A 20 -4.69 22.90 -6.68
CA LEU A 20 -3.40 22.30 -6.36
C LEU A 20 -2.81 23.13 -5.22
N ALA A 21 -3.35 22.94 -4.01
CA ALA A 21 -2.60 23.27 -2.82
C ALA A 21 -1.44 22.27 -2.87
N ALA A 22 -0.26 22.74 -3.28
CA ALA A 22 0.98 22.02 -3.05
C ALA A 22 0.92 21.52 -1.60
N ALA A 23 1.18 20.23 -1.38
CA ALA A 23 1.30 19.70 -0.03
C ALA A 23 2.17 20.68 0.77
N PRO A 24 1.69 21.18 1.92
CA PRO A 24 2.36 22.27 2.62
C PRO A 24 3.83 21.91 2.81
N ASP A 25 4.75 22.84 2.49
CA ASP A 25 6.17 22.64 2.77
C ASP A 25 6.31 22.38 4.27
N HIS A 26 6.52 21.12 4.64
CA HIS A 26 6.60 20.73 6.03
C HIS A 26 7.79 21.36 6.74
N THR A 27 8.76 21.93 6.02
CA THR A 27 9.78 22.80 6.61
C THR A 27 9.16 24.04 7.23
N GLN A 28 8.21 24.66 6.55
CA GLN A 28 7.47 25.81 7.04
C GLN A 28 6.54 25.41 8.20
N VAL A 29 5.80 24.31 8.06
CA VAL A 29 4.94 23.77 9.13
C VAL A 29 5.75 23.47 10.40
N ILE A 30 6.91 22.83 10.28
CA ILE A 30 7.81 22.56 11.40
C ILE A 30 8.24 23.87 12.07
N LYS A 31 8.70 24.85 11.29
CA LYS A 31 9.11 26.17 11.80
C LYS A 31 7.97 26.90 12.53
N GLU A 32 6.78 26.92 11.96
CA GLU A 32 5.60 27.55 12.56
C GLU A 32 5.18 26.85 13.86
N GLY A 33 5.21 25.52 13.89
CA GLY A 33 4.96 24.73 15.10
C GLY A 33 5.96 25.06 16.21
N LEU A 34 7.26 25.16 15.90
CA LEU A 34 8.28 25.54 16.87
C LEU A 34 8.11 26.98 17.37
N GLN A 35 7.78 27.93 16.50
CA GLN A 35 7.50 29.31 16.89
C GLN A 35 6.27 29.41 17.81
N ASN A 36 5.22 28.65 17.52
CA ASN A 36 4.04 28.55 18.38
C ASN A 36 4.40 27.96 19.75
N PHE A 37 5.23 26.91 19.77
CA PHE A 37 5.70 26.30 21.01
C PHE A 37 6.46 27.29 21.90
N GLU A 38 7.43 28.02 21.33
CA GLU A 38 8.17 29.07 22.06
C GLU A 38 7.24 30.20 22.54
N THR A 39 6.27 30.59 21.72
CA THR A 39 5.25 31.59 22.11
C THR A 39 4.43 31.12 23.30
N TRP A 40 3.94 29.88 23.31
CA TRP A 40 3.21 29.29 24.43
C TRP A 40 4.07 29.23 25.70
N LYS A 41 5.34 28.85 25.58
CA LYS A 41 6.28 28.85 26.70
C LYS A 41 6.48 30.24 27.27
N SER A 42 6.62 31.27 26.42
CA SER A 42 6.73 32.67 26.85
C SER A 42 5.48 33.21 27.56
N GLN A 43 4.31 32.64 27.26
CA GLN A 43 3.03 32.96 27.89
C GLN A 43 2.79 32.20 29.21
N GLY A 44 3.77 31.44 29.69
CA GLY A 44 3.67 30.68 30.92
C GLY A 44 2.90 29.36 30.80
N ILE A 45 2.66 28.86 29.58
CA ILE A 45 2.04 27.54 29.40
C ILE A 45 3.02 26.46 29.88
N GLU A 46 2.50 25.56 30.71
CA GLU A 46 3.24 24.40 31.22
C GLU A 46 3.75 23.53 30.06
N HIS A 47 4.97 22.98 30.20
CA HIS A 47 5.66 22.29 29.10
C HIS A 47 4.83 21.14 28.50
N GLY A 48 4.27 20.25 29.33
CA GLY A 48 3.43 19.15 28.84
C GLY A 48 2.17 19.62 28.10
N LYS A 49 1.56 20.72 28.55
CA LYS A 49 0.41 21.34 27.88
C LYS A 49 0.81 21.96 26.54
N ALA A 50 1.96 22.61 26.46
CA ALA A 50 2.51 23.15 25.21
C ALA A 50 2.84 22.03 24.20
N LEU A 51 3.38 20.89 24.66
CA LEU A 51 3.60 19.71 23.80
C LEU A 51 2.29 19.11 23.29
N GLY A 52 1.25 19.06 24.13
CA GLY A 52 -0.08 18.63 23.72
C GLY A 52 -0.67 19.50 22.60
N LEU A 53 -0.54 20.83 22.72
CA LEU A 53 -0.95 21.78 21.68
C LEU A 53 -0.12 21.62 20.40
N LEU A 54 1.19 21.39 20.53
CA LEU A 54 2.09 21.20 19.39
C LEU A 54 1.77 19.91 18.63
N LYS A 55 1.48 18.83 19.36
CA LYS A 55 1.03 17.56 18.79
C LYS A 55 -0.25 17.74 17.98
N GLN A 56 -1.21 18.50 18.50
CA GLN A 56 -2.46 18.77 17.78
C GLN A 56 -2.21 19.63 16.54
N PHE A 57 -1.35 20.65 16.63
CA PHE A 57 -0.94 21.48 15.50
C PHE A 57 -0.35 20.63 14.36
N TYR A 58 0.65 19.78 14.66
CA TYR A 58 1.28 18.94 13.64
C TYR A 58 0.34 17.87 13.07
N ARG A 59 -0.54 17.27 13.88
CA ARG A 59 -1.57 16.33 13.38
C ARG A 59 -2.56 17.02 12.44
N ASN A 60 -3.00 18.23 12.75
CA ASN A 60 -3.89 19.01 11.89
C ASN A 60 -3.22 19.39 10.56
N ALA A 61 -1.89 19.49 10.55
CA ALA A 61 -1.09 19.70 9.35
C ALA A 61 -0.75 18.40 8.59
N GLY A 62 -1.31 17.25 9.01
CA GLY A 62 -1.10 15.96 8.34
C GLY A 62 0.22 15.26 8.68
N MET A 63 0.92 15.68 9.74
CA MET A 63 2.15 15.02 10.20
C MET A 63 1.86 13.87 11.17
N GLN A 64 2.70 12.83 11.13
CA GLN A 64 2.70 11.77 12.14
C GLN A 64 3.40 12.29 13.39
N VAL A 65 2.78 12.12 14.57
CA VAL A 65 3.33 12.64 15.83
C VAL A 65 3.32 11.56 16.90
N TYR A 66 4.51 11.28 17.43
CA TYR A 66 4.77 10.41 18.57
C TYR A 66 5.06 11.27 19.79
N LEU A 67 4.42 10.95 20.90
CA LEU A 67 4.64 11.61 22.19
C LEU A 67 4.85 10.50 23.20
N GLU A 68 6.05 10.46 23.77
CA GLU A 68 6.44 9.51 24.82
C GLU A 68 7.05 10.33 25.96
N ASP A 69 6.49 10.21 27.16
CA ASP A 69 6.81 11.05 28.31
C ASP A 69 6.77 12.56 28.00
N SER A 70 7.94 13.19 27.94
CA SER A 70 8.16 14.61 27.65
C SER A 70 8.74 14.86 26.26
N ASP A 71 8.88 13.83 25.44
CA ASP A 71 9.55 13.91 24.15
C ASP A 71 8.53 13.82 23.02
N LEU A 72 8.62 14.74 22.07
CA LEU A 72 7.75 14.79 20.90
C LEU A 72 8.58 14.61 19.64
N THR A 73 8.23 13.58 18.86
CA THR A 73 8.73 13.40 17.49
C THR A 73 7.60 13.68 16.52
N ALA A 74 7.79 14.63 15.60
CA ALA A 74 6.88 14.84 14.48
C ALA A 74 7.58 14.56 13.16
N ILE A 75 6.95 13.76 12.29
CA ILE A 75 7.46 13.32 11.00
C ILE A 75 6.52 13.84 9.92
N GLY A 76 7.06 14.66 9.01
CA GLY A 76 6.35 15.14 7.83
C GLY A 76 6.66 14.32 6.59
N TYR A 77 5.79 14.43 5.57
CA TYR A 77 6.06 13.98 4.20
C TYR A 77 7.45 14.42 3.71
N GLY A 78 8.18 13.51 3.06
CA GLY A 78 9.57 13.70 2.61
C GLY A 78 10.66 13.38 3.64
N GLY A 79 10.35 12.66 4.71
CA GLY A 79 11.33 12.14 5.69
C GLY A 79 11.92 13.20 6.65
N LYS A 80 11.37 14.41 6.67
CA LYS A 80 11.80 15.46 7.61
C LYS A 80 11.15 15.24 8.98
N SER A 81 11.98 15.09 10.00
CA SER A 81 11.57 14.93 11.39
C SER A 81 12.00 16.12 12.25
N VAL A 82 11.18 16.48 13.22
CA VAL A 82 11.59 17.29 14.38
C VAL A 82 11.47 16.45 15.64
N LEU A 83 12.53 16.43 16.44
CA LEU A 83 12.57 15.82 17.76
C LEU A 83 12.71 16.96 18.78
N LEU A 84 11.73 17.08 19.66
CA LEU A 84 11.79 17.95 20.82
C LEU A 84 11.94 17.07 22.06
N LEU A 85 13.08 17.22 22.72
CA LEU A 85 13.36 16.55 23.98
C LEU A 85 12.86 17.41 25.15
N GLY A 86 12.27 16.76 26.14
CA GLY A 86 11.77 17.41 27.35
C GLY A 86 12.84 18.18 28.10
N SER A 87 12.42 19.17 28.90
CA SER A 87 13.34 19.90 29.79
C SER A 87 13.96 18.95 30.81
N SER A 88 15.26 19.12 31.07
CA SER A 88 16.10 18.30 31.95
C SER A 88 15.64 18.17 33.42
N GLU A 89 14.53 18.80 33.81
CA GLU A 89 13.98 18.74 35.16
C GLU A 89 13.26 17.40 35.48
N THR A 90 13.00 16.56 34.48
CA THR A 90 12.45 15.20 34.68
C THR A 90 13.49 14.09 34.49
N LEU A 91 14.72 14.41 34.10
CA LEU A 91 15.84 13.48 34.15
C LEU A 91 16.42 13.46 35.57
N GLY A 92 15.59 12.98 36.50
CA GLY A 92 16.09 12.43 37.75
C GLY A 92 17.15 11.39 37.39
N SER A 93 18.32 11.52 38.00
CA SER A 93 19.49 10.65 37.85
C SER A 93 19.12 9.18 37.65
N LEU A 94 19.01 8.77 36.39
CA LEU A 94 19.10 7.37 36.03
C LEU A 94 20.54 7.20 35.57
N GLU A 95 21.30 6.51 36.42
CA GLU A 95 22.55 5.88 36.03
C GLU A 95 22.37 5.19 34.68
N SER A 96 23.45 5.16 33.90
CA SER A 96 23.59 4.59 32.57
C SER A 96 23.14 3.12 32.47
N GLY A 97 21.85 2.89 32.60
CA GLY A 97 21.15 1.68 32.22
C GLY A 97 20.72 1.88 30.79
N SER A 98 21.28 1.07 29.89
CA SER A 98 20.94 1.04 28.49
C SER A 98 19.43 1.05 28.33
N ILE A 99 18.89 2.17 27.86
CA ILE A 99 17.54 2.21 27.32
C ILE A 99 17.56 1.15 26.21
N PHE A 100 16.84 0.06 26.42
CA PHE A 100 16.56 -0.90 25.36
C PHE A 100 15.60 -0.18 24.39
N LEU A 101 16.15 0.76 23.61
CA LEU A 101 15.66 1.05 22.28
C LEU A 101 15.73 -0.30 21.58
N GLY A 102 14.58 -0.97 21.44
CA GLY A 102 14.48 -2.07 20.50
C GLY A 102 15.13 -1.59 19.22
N LYS A 103 16.18 -2.29 18.77
CA LYS A 103 17.01 -1.89 17.63
C LYS A 103 16.06 -1.36 16.56
N PRO A 104 16.16 -0.07 16.13
CA PRO A 104 15.29 0.44 15.10
C PRO A 104 15.33 -0.55 13.94
N PRO A 105 14.18 -0.85 13.30
CA PRO A 105 14.16 -1.74 12.15
C PRO A 105 15.32 -1.37 11.24
N SER A 106 16.13 -2.34 10.82
CA SER A 106 17.34 -2.10 10.02
C SER A 106 17.04 -1.58 8.61
N CYS A 107 15.84 -1.04 8.39
CA CYS A 107 15.33 -0.54 7.15
C CYS A 107 16.00 0.81 6.85
N GLY A 108 16.92 0.78 5.88
CA GLY A 108 17.44 2.00 5.26
C GLY A 108 16.44 2.61 4.28
N PRO A 109 16.75 3.82 3.77
CA PRO A 109 16.00 4.41 2.65
C PRO A 109 16.07 3.49 1.42
N PRO A 110 15.21 3.71 0.41
CA PRO A 110 15.31 2.99 -0.85
C PRO A 110 16.69 3.12 -1.48
N THR A 111 17.24 2.00 -1.97
CA THR A 111 18.51 1.97 -2.72
C THR A 111 18.37 1.27 -4.07
N THR A 112 17.18 0.73 -4.35
CA THR A 112 16.84 0.01 -5.58
C THR A 112 15.44 0.40 -6.02
N TRP A 113 15.19 0.40 -7.33
CA TRP A 113 13.90 0.74 -7.95
C TRP A 113 13.59 -0.24 -9.09
N PRO A 114 12.33 -0.40 -9.47
CA PRO A 114 12.00 -1.08 -10.70
C PRO A 114 12.65 -0.40 -11.92
N THR A 115 13.12 -1.18 -12.89
CA THR A 115 13.75 -0.66 -14.12
C THR A 115 12.74 -0.23 -15.19
N ASN A 116 11.45 -0.45 -14.94
CA ASN A 116 10.33 -0.14 -15.81
C ASN A 116 9.25 0.62 -15.02
N SER A 117 8.82 1.80 -15.50
CA SER A 117 7.79 2.63 -14.84
C SER A 117 6.35 2.30 -15.33
N SER A 118 6.03 1.01 -15.46
CA SER A 118 4.68 0.54 -15.74
C SER A 118 4.14 -0.25 -14.55
N ALA A 119 2.83 -0.15 -14.34
CA ALA A 119 2.11 -0.81 -13.27
C ALA A 119 0.88 -1.56 -13.81
N VAL A 120 0.66 -2.76 -13.31
CA VAL A 120 -0.52 -3.57 -13.61
C VAL A 120 -1.30 -3.80 -12.32
N LEU A 121 -2.55 -3.36 -12.34
CA LEU A 121 -3.46 -3.41 -11.20
C LEU A 121 -4.59 -4.39 -11.50
N LEU A 122 -4.72 -5.44 -10.70
CA LEU A 122 -5.67 -6.54 -10.88
C LEU A 122 -6.73 -6.52 -9.78
N ASP A 123 -8.00 -6.58 -10.17
CA ASP A 123 -9.16 -6.69 -9.26
C ASP A 123 -10.14 -7.75 -9.77
N PRO A 124 -9.77 -9.05 -9.71
CA PRO A 124 -10.57 -10.14 -10.26
C PRO A 124 -11.98 -10.25 -9.65
N PHE A 125 -12.23 -9.61 -8.50
CA PHE A 125 -13.49 -9.68 -7.77
C PHE A 125 -14.05 -8.31 -7.40
N GLU A 126 -13.83 -7.29 -8.25
CA GLU A 126 -14.41 -5.95 -8.05
C GLU A 126 -15.92 -6.00 -7.81
N TRP A 127 -16.64 -6.90 -8.48
CA TRP A 127 -18.07 -7.13 -8.32
C TRP A 127 -18.51 -7.54 -6.91
N GLN A 128 -17.59 -8.04 -6.06
CA GLN A 128 -17.89 -8.35 -4.66
C GLN A 128 -17.89 -7.09 -3.77
N GLY A 129 -17.55 -5.93 -4.35
CA GLY A 129 -17.49 -4.64 -3.68
C GLY A 129 -18.82 -4.08 -3.27
N GLY A 130 -19.28 -4.55 -2.11
CA GLY A 130 -20.27 -3.85 -1.30
C GLY A 130 -19.62 -2.79 -0.40
N VAL A 131 -20.32 -2.47 0.69
CA VAL A 131 -19.95 -1.42 1.67
C VAL A 131 -18.63 -1.64 2.42
N PHE A 132 -17.95 -2.77 2.21
CA PHE A 132 -16.71 -3.13 2.91
C PHE A 132 -15.45 -2.93 2.06
N HIS A 133 -15.61 -2.64 0.77
CA HIS A 133 -14.49 -2.27 -0.09
C HIS A 133 -14.23 -0.78 0.03
N ASN A 134 -12.96 -0.37 -0.06
CA ASN A 134 -12.64 1.03 -0.28
C ASN A 134 -12.91 1.38 -1.75
N PRO A 135 -13.94 2.18 -2.07
CA PRO A 135 -14.29 2.49 -3.46
C PRO A 135 -13.22 3.32 -4.17
N ASP A 136 -12.35 3.99 -3.41
CA ASP A 136 -11.32 4.88 -3.94
C ASP A 136 -9.97 4.20 -4.07
N LEU A 137 -9.78 2.97 -3.56
CA LEU A 137 -8.48 2.28 -3.49
C LEU A 137 -7.69 2.36 -4.81
N PHE A 138 -8.28 1.91 -5.91
CA PHE A 138 -7.60 1.89 -7.20
C PHE A 138 -7.38 3.30 -7.76
N ASN A 139 -8.24 4.28 -7.46
CA ASN A 139 -8.02 5.65 -7.90
C ASN A 139 -6.86 6.29 -7.12
N SER A 140 -6.79 6.05 -5.81
CA SER A 140 -5.70 6.47 -4.93
C SER A 140 -4.37 5.87 -5.38
N ILE A 141 -4.30 4.53 -5.54
CA ILE A 141 -3.09 3.85 -6.02
C ILE A 141 -2.66 4.35 -7.40
N LYS A 142 -3.59 4.54 -8.34
CA LYS A 142 -3.26 5.08 -9.67
C LYS A 142 -2.71 6.50 -9.59
N SER A 143 -3.29 7.35 -8.75
CA SER A 143 -2.83 8.72 -8.54
C SER A 143 -1.41 8.73 -7.96
N ASP A 144 -1.17 7.92 -6.93
CA ASP A 144 0.14 7.84 -6.27
C ASP A 144 1.22 7.31 -7.23
N LEU A 145 0.92 6.23 -7.95
CA LEU A 145 1.79 5.71 -9.01
C LEU A 145 2.07 6.74 -10.10
N GLN A 146 1.05 7.48 -10.54
CA GLN A 146 1.21 8.53 -11.53
C GLN A 146 2.13 9.66 -11.01
N SER A 147 1.99 10.04 -9.74
CA SER A 147 2.87 11.01 -9.09
C SER A 147 4.32 10.53 -8.99
N ALA A 148 4.55 9.23 -8.83
CA ALA A 148 5.88 8.60 -8.92
C ALA A 148 6.38 8.37 -10.36
N GLY A 149 5.61 8.79 -11.38
CA GLY A 149 6.00 8.67 -12.79
C GLY A 149 5.66 7.33 -13.45
N TYR A 150 4.83 6.50 -12.82
CA TYR A 150 4.36 5.24 -13.40
C TYR A 150 3.11 5.45 -14.27
N SER A 151 3.06 4.71 -15.38
CA SER A 151 1.81 4.48 -16.10
C SER A 151 1.12 3.24 -15.51
N SER A 152 -0.21 3.26 -15.37
CA SER A 152 -0.95 2.13 -14.79
C SER A 152 -2.03 1.60 -15.72
N THR A 153 -2.12 0.27 -15.82
CA THR A 153 -3.21 -0.43 -16.50
C THR A 153 -4.03 -1.20 -15.46
N TYR A 154 -5.35 -1.09 -15.53
CA TYR A 154 -6.26 -1.69 -14.58
C TYR A 154 -7.16 -2.73 -15.25
N TYR A 155 -7.15 -3.94 -14.71
CA TYR A 155 -7.99 -5.06 -15.16
C TYR A 155 -8.87 -5.52 -14.01
N LYS A 156 -10.16 -5.74 -14.29
CA LYS A 156 -11.11 -6.17 -13.27
C LYS A 156 -12.03 -7.28 -13.72
N ASN A 157 -12.61 -7.99 -12.75
CA ASN A 157 -13.58 -9.04 -12.96
C ASN A 157 -13.06 -10.06 -14.00
N THR A 158 -13.88 -10.40 -14.99
CA THR A 158 -13.56 -11.36 -16.06
C THR A 158 -12.44 -10.92 -17.01
N GLN A 159 -11.90 -9.71 -16.87
CA GLN A 159 -10.70 -9.29 -17.60
C GLN A 159 -9.43 -9.91 -17.02
N VAL A 160 -9.42 -10.27 -15.74
CA VAL A 160 -8.29 -10.91 -15.07
C VAL A 160 -8.32 -12.41 -15.36
N THR A 161 -7.89 -12.78 -16.56
CA THR A 161 -7.83 -14.17 -17.04
C THR A 161 -6.49 -14.81 -16.76
N ILE A 162 -6.41 -16.14 -16.86
CA ILE A 162 -5.11 -16.84 -16.80
C ILE A 162 -4.22 -16.38 -17.96
N SER A 163 -4.75 -16.24 -19.18
CA SER A 163 -3.96 -15.73 -20.32
C SER A 163 -3.41 -14.31 -20.11
N LEU A 164 -4.12 -13.45 -19.38
CA LEU A 164 -3.59 -12.15 -18.97
C LEU A 164 -2.45 -12.31 -17.97
N ILE A 165 -2.64 -13.16 -16.95
CA ILE A 165 -1.64 -13.46 -15.93
C ILE A 165 -0.37 -14.07 -16.55
N GLU A 166 -0.48 -14.83 -17.63
CA GLU A 166 0.67 -15.40 -18.37
C GLU A 166 1.48 -14.36 -19.15
N THR A 167 0.87 -13.23 -19.54
CA THR A 167 1.45 -12.37 -20.59
C THR A 167 1.60 -10.90 -20.25
N LYS A 168 1.03 -10.43 -19.13
CA LYS A 168 0.90 -8.98 -18.84
C LYS A 168 1.54 -8.53 -17.53
N LEU A 169 2.15 -9.41 -16.74
CA LEU A 169 2.66 -9.04 -15.41
C LEU A 169 4.14 -8.65 -15.41
N ASP A 170 4.77 -8.57 -16.60
CA ASP A 170 6.10 -7.98 -16.77
C ASP A 170 6.02 -6.45 -16.68
N SER A 171 6.04 -5.95 -15.45
CA SER A 171 5.83 -4.54 -15.11
C SER A 171 6.58 -4.19 -13.83
N GLY A 172 6.98 -2.93 -13.66
CA GLY A 172 7.68 -2.51 -12.44
C GLY A 172 6.85 -2.62 -11.18
N VAL A 173 5.53 -2.54 -11.30
CA VAL A 173 4.59 -2.82 -10.21
C VAL A 173 3.51 -3.79 -10.68
N VAL A 174 3.27 -4.82 -9.88
CA VAL A 174 2.09 -5.67 -10.00
C VAL A 174 1.34 -5.62 -8.69
N PHE A 175 0.13 -5.07 -8.71
CA PHE A 175 -0.79 -5.06 -7.57
C PHE A 175 -1.96 -5.98 -7.87
N ASN A 176 -2.20 -6.97 -7.03
CA ASN A 176 -3.37 -7.84 -7.13
C ASN A 176 -4.17 -7.78 -5.84
N ARG A 177 -5.40 -7.29 -5.95
CA ARG A 177 -6.38 -7.27 -4.88
C ARG A 177 -7.47 -8.27 -5.18
N GLY A 178 -7.48 -9.39 -4.45
CA GLY A 178 -8.36 -10.51 -4.76
C GLY A 178 -8.33 -11.63 -3.74
N HIS A 179 -8.94 -12.76 -4.10
CA HIS A 179 -8.91 -13.96 -3.28
C HIS A 179 -7.58 -14.70 -3.41
N GLY A 180 -7.04 -15.10 -2.27
CA GLY A 180 -5.89 -15.97 -2.15
C GLY A 180 -6.16 -17.01 -1.07
N GLY A 181 -5.28 -18.00 -0.98
CA GLY A 181 -5.35 -19.03 0.04
C GLY A 181 -4.12 -19.91 0.04
N TYR A 182 -4.13 -20.90 0.92
CA TYR A 182 -3.13 -21.94 0.98
C TYR A 182 -3.74 -23.30 0.69
N ASP A 183 -3.27 -23.93 -0.38
CA ASP A 183 -3.61 -25.30 -0.69
C ASP A 183 -2.77 -26.24 0.19
N SER A 184 -3.41 -26.78 1.22
CA SER A 184 -2.76 -27.72 2.14
C SER A 184 -2.34 -29.05 1.50
N SER A 185 -2.88 -29.41 0.33
CA SER A 185 -2.55 -30.66 -0.35
C SER A 185 -1.20 -30.57 -1.09
N THR A 186 -0.89 -29.39 -1.63
CA THR A 186 0.35 -29.11 -2.36
C THR A 186 1.35 -28.30 -1.52
N GLY A 187 0.89 -27.69 -0.44
CA GLY A 187 1.71 -26.81 0.41
C GLY A 187 1.99 -25.44 -0.21
N GLN A 188 1.15 -25.01 -1.16
CA GLN A 188 1.39 -23.80 -1.96
C GLN A 188 0.36 -22.70 -1.67
N VAL A 189 0.83 -21.46 -1.68
CA VAL A 189 -0.05 -20.29 -1.83
C VAL A 189 -0.65 -20.28 -3.23
N ILE A 190 -1.96 -20.01 -3.31
CA ILE A 190 -2.74 -20.00 -4.55
C ILE A 190 -3.51 -18.68 -4.66
N LEU A 191 -3.67 -18.18 -5.88
CA LEU A 191 -4.31 -16.88 -6.15
C LEU A 191 -5.39 -17.04 -7.20
N CYS A 192 -6.58 -16.50 -6.93
CA CYS A 192 -7.73 -16.66 -7.80
C CYS A 192 -7.69 -15.62 -8.94
N SER A 193 -8.00 -16.07 -10.16
CA SER A 193 -8.30 -15.19 -11.28
C SER A 193 -9.77 -14.76 -11.25
N GLY A 194 -10.15 -13.82 -12.10
CA GLY A 194 -11.55 -13.42 -12.31
C GLY A 194 -12.27 -14.28 -13.35
N GLU A 195 -11.63 -15.33 -13.86
CA GLU A 195 -12.15 -16.19 -14.92
C GLU A 195 -12.80 -17.46 -14.35
N ARG A 196 -14.02 -17.77 -14.81
CA ARG A 196 -14.75 -18.98 -14.42
C ARG A 196 -14.03 -20.24 -14.86
N TRP A 197 -14.02 -21.25 -14.00
CA TRP A 197 -13.42 -22.54 -14.31
C TRP A 197 -14.05 -23.18 -15.56
N SER A 198 -13.21 -23.85 -16.35
CA SER A 198 -13.62 -24.69 -17.48
C SER A 198 -12.63 -25.83 -17.66
N GLU A 199 -13.13 -27.07 -17.72
CA GLU A 199 -12.31 -28.28 -17.96
C GLU A 199 -11.57 -28.24 -19.31
N SER A 200 -12.02 -27.40 -20.25
CA SER A 200 -11.49 -27.35 -21.62
C SER A 200 -10.52 -26.20 -21.92
N LYS A 201 -10.25 -25.29 -20.97
CA LYS A 201 -9.32 -24.16 -21.16
C LYS A 201 -8.08 -24.34 -20.30
N TYR A 202 -6.91 -23.93 -20.78
CA TYR A 202 -5.65 -24.08 -20.04
C TYR A 202 -5.34 -25.54 -19.67
N THR A 203 -5.69 -26.49 -20.55
CA THR A 203 -5.57 -27.92 -20.24
C THR A 203 -4.12 -28.35 -20.00
N TYR A 204 -3.15 -27.69 -20.64
CA TYR A 204 -1.73 -27.93 -20.39
C TYR A 204 -1.35 -27.48 -18.98
N GLU A 205 -1.68 -26.24 -18.61
CA GLU A 205 -1.38 -25.64 -17.32
C GLU A 205 -2.11 -26.36 -16.18
N GLN A 206 -3.34 -26.83 -16.43
CA GLN A 206 -4.09 -27.71 -15.52
C GLN A 206 -3.36 -29.03 -15.30
N ASN A 207 -2.90 -29.69 -16.36
CA ASN A 207 -2.16 -30.96 -16.25
C ASN A 207 -0.83 -30.80 -15.51
N GLN A 208 -0.21 -29.62 -15.56
CA GLN A 208 0.99 -29.30 -14.78
C GLN A 208 0.68 -28.92 -13.32
N GLY A 209 -0.59 -28.73 -12.95
CA GLY A 209 -0.99 -28.20 -11.63
C GLY A 209 -0.66 -26.73 -11.43
N TRP A 210 -0.40 -25.99 -12.52
CA TRP A 210 -0.14 -24.54 -12.47
C TRP A 210 -1.42 -23.73 -12.41
N VAL A 211 -2.50 -24.30 -12.94
CA VAL A 211 -3.84 -23.76 -12.88
C VAL A 211 -4.75 -24.81 -12.27
N ILE A 212 -5.43 -24.46 -11.19
CA ILE A 212 -6.32 -25.33 -10.43
C ILE A 212 -7.70 -24.69 -10.28
N ARG A 213 -8.65 -25.49 -9.81
CA ARG A 213 -10.01 -25.04 -9.49
C ARG A 213 -10.08 -24.66 -8.01
N ALA A 214 -10.56 -23.47 -7.71
CA ALA A 214 -10.95 -23.08 -6.35
C ALA A 214 -12.37 -22.55 -6.32
N TRP A 215 -13.01 -22.66 -5.16
CA TRP A 215 -14.36 -22.17 -4.93
C TRP A 215 -14.36 -20.98 -3.98
N ILE A 216 -15.12 -19.96 -4.34
CA ILE A 216 -15.39 -18.79 -3.52
C ILE A 216 -16.86 -18.82 -3.14
N TYR A 217 -17.14 -18.63 -1.86
CA TYR A 217 -18.50 -18.47 -1.36
C TYR A 217 -18.86 -16.99 -1.30
N HIS A 218 -19.96 -16.60 -1.95
CA HIS A 218 -20.45 -15.23 -1.91
C HIS A 218 -21.98 -15.21 -2.00
N SER A 219 -22.62 -14.42 -1.14
CA SER A 219 -24.08 -14.20 -1.16
C SER A 219 -24.94 -15.47 -1.24
N GLY A 220 -24.58 -16.51 -0.48
CA GLY A 220 -25.35 -17.75 -0.44
C GLY A 220 -24.95 -18.80 -1.48
N GLN A 221 -24.03 -18.50 -2.40
CA GLN A 221 -23.69 -19.35 -3.53
C GLN A 221 -22.18 -19.61 -3.64
N TYR A 222 -21.83 -20.78 -4.16
CA TYR A 222 -20.44 -21.12 -4.50
C TYR A 222 -20.16 -20.84 -5.97
N TYR A 223 -19.01 -20.24 -6.20
CA TYR A 223 -18.53 -19.82 -7.50
C TYR A 223 -17.14 -20.40 -7.71
N ASP A 224 -16.92 -21.14 -8.80
CA ASP A 224 -15.62 -21.71 -9.14
C ASP A 224 -14.87 -20.86 -10.18
N PHE A 225 -13.57 -20.73 -9.95
CA PHE A 225 -12.68 -19.90 -10.76
C PHE A 225 -11.38 -20.64 -11.06
N PHE A 226 -10.74 -20.27 -12.16
CA PHE A 226 -9.35 -20.60 -12.37
C PHE A 226 -8.51 -19.91 -11.32
N THR A 227 -7.61 -20.67 -10.71
CA THR A 227 -6.72 -20.24 -9.64
C THR A 227 -5.32 -20.67 -10.03
N TYR A 228 -4.33 -19.81 -9.89
CA TYR A 228 -2.96 -20.12 -10.28
C TYR A 228 -2.07 -20.39 -9.08
N THR A 229 -1.12 -21.27 -9.30
CA THR A 229 -0.09 -21.68 -8.33
C THR A 229 1.24 -21.01 -8.68
N PRO A 230 2.27 -21.13 -7.83
CA PRO A 230 3.58 -20.55 -8.12
C PRO A 230 4.20 -21.06 -9.42
N GLY A 231 3.86 -22.30 -9.83
CA GLY A 231 4.37 -22.91 -11.05
C GLY A 231 3.99 -22.14 -12.32
N LEU A 232 2.83 -21.46 -12.34
CA LEU A 232 2.47 -20.60 -13.47
C LEU A 232 3.44 -19.42 -13.58
N ILE A 233 3.75 -18.77 -12.47
CA ILE A 233 4.66 -17.62 -12.44
C ILE A 233 6.07 -18.04 -12.87
N SER A 234 6.58 -19.13 -12.29
CA SER A 234 7.91 -19.65 -12.64
C SER A 234 8.04 -20.10 -14.10
N HIS A 235 6.94 -20.45 -14.76
CA HIS A 235 6.97 -20.85 -16.16
C HIS A 235 6.99 -19.67 -17.13
N TYR A 236 6.18 -18.65 -16.86
CA TYR A 236 5.94 -17.55 -17.82
C TYR A 236 6.81 -16.30 -17.58
N TYR A 237 7.51 -16.22 -16.44
CA TYR A 237 8.34 -15.07 -16.08
C TYR A 237 9.76 -15.50 -15.67
N SER A 238 10.77 -14.78 -16.16
CA SER A 238 12.19 -15.04 -15.84
C SER A 238 13.05 -13.78 -15.64
N ASP A 239 12.60 -12.61 -16.08
CA ASP A 239 13.44 -11.40 -16.15
C ASP A 239 12.63 -10.13 -15.80
N LEU A 240 11.90 -10.18 -14.69
CA LEU A 240 11.11 -9.05 -14.21
C LEU A 240 12.03 -7.84 -13.90
N PRO A 241 11.53 -6.61 -14.10
CA PRO A 241 12.31 -5.38 -14.01
C PRO A 241 12.54 -4.95 -12.55
N ASN A 242 13.06 -5.83 -11.68
CA ASN A 242 13.21 -5.57 -10.25
C ASN A 242 11.86 -5.13 -9.61
N SER A 243 10.78 -5.78 -10.02
CA SER A 243 9.40 -5.37 -9.76
C SER A 243 9.02 -5.38 -8.28
N LEU A 244 8.11 -4.48 -7.90
CA LEU A 244 7.31 -4.64 -6.69
C LEU A 244 6.09 -5.51 -7.01
N ILE A 245 5.98 -6.64 -6.32
CA ILE A 245 4.81 -7.52 -6.38
C ILE A 245 4.03 -7.36 -5.09
N TYR A 246 2.87 -6.71 -5.13
CA TYR A 246 2.01 -6.51 -3.96
C TYR A 246 0.75 -7.37 -4.08
N MET A 247 0.62 -8.35 -3.20
CA MET A 247 -0.48 -9.31 -3.17
C MET A 247 -1.42 -9.02 -2.00
N GLU A 248 -2.43 -8.20 -2.29
CA GLU A 248 -3.55 -7.88 -1.40
C GLU A 248 -4.58 -9.01 -1.45
N SER A 249 -4.22 -10.12 -0.81
CA SER A 249 -5.04 -11.32 -0.77
C SER A 249 -4.85 -12.08 0.54
N CYS A 250 -5.86 -12.86 0.92
CA CYS A 250 -5.74 -13.75 2.07
C CYS A 250 -4.60 -14.74 1.86
N GLU A 251 -3.74 -14.89 2.86
CA GLU A 251 -2.67 -15.90 2.88
C GLU A 251 -1.65 -15.77 1.73
N GLY A 252 -1.60 -14.63 1.02
CA GLY A 252 -0.66 -14.39 -0.08
C GLY A 252 0.81 -14.54 0.30
N LEU A 253 1.15 -14.40 1.58
CA LEU A 253 2.49 -14.64 2.13
C LEU A 253 2.46 -15.57 3.35
N LYS A 254 1.57 -16.57 3.34
CA LYS A 254 1.52 -17.56 4.43
C LYS A 254 2.80 -18.39 4.53
N ASN A 255 3.37 -18.73 3.38
CA ASN A 255 4.72 -19.26 3.26
C ASN A 255 5.42 -18.58 2.07
N SER A 256 6.64 -19.00 1.75
CA SER A 256 7.43 -18.38 0.69
C SER A 256 7.07 -18.85 -0.72
N SER A 257 6.21 -19.87 -0.92
CA SER A 257 6.12 -20.57 -2.21
C SER A 257 5.79 -19.67 -3.39
N MET A 258 4.80 -18.77 -3.24
CA MET A 258 4.42 -17.83 -4.29
C MET A 258 5.43 -16.69 -4.40
N ALA A 259 5.95 -16.23 -3.27
CA ALA A 259 6.94 -15.16 -3.24
C ALA A 259 8.25 -15.57 -3.93
N ASP A 260 8.75 -16.77 -3.65
CA ASP A 260 9.94 -17.36 -4.26
C ASP A 260 9.79 -17.42 -5.78
N ALA A 261 8.63 -17.84 -6.30
CA ALA A 261 8.39 -17.85 -7.74
C ALA A 261 8.48 -16.47 -8.40
N TRP A 262 8.04 -15.41 -7.71
CA TRP A 262 8.18 -14.03 -8.20
C TRP A 262 9.61 -13.50 -8.07
N ILE A 263 10.28 -13.78 -6.95
CA ILE A 263 11.67 -13.34 -6.70
C ILE A 263 12.62 -14.03 -7.68
N ASP A 264 12.47 -15.34 -7.88
CA ASP A 264 13.25 -16.11 -8.85
C ASP A 264 13.00 -15.66 -10.29
N ALA A 265 11.81 -15.11 -10.58
CA ALA A 265 11.49 -14.48 -11.84
C ALA A 265 12.04 -13.04 -11.99
N GLY A 266 12.78 -12.52 -11.02
CA GLY A 266 13.44 -11.20 -11.07
C GLY A 266 12.72 -10.08 -10.32
N ALA A 267 11.68 -10.37 -9.54
CA ALA A 267 11.05 -9.35 -8.69
C ALA A 267 12.03 -8.83 -7.63
N GLY A 268 11.99 -7.53 -7.38
CA GLY A 268 12.81 -6.88 -6.36
C GLY A 268 12.28 -7.11 -4.96
N ALA A 269 10.95 -7.12 -4.80
CA ALA A 269 10.28 -7.43 -3.55
C ALA A 269 8.89 -8.01 -3.79
N TYR A 270 8.47 -8.90 -2.89
CA TYR A 270 7.11 -9.41 -2.84
C TYR A 270 6.50 -9.06 -1.48
N MET A 271 5.37 -8.35 -1.47
CA MET A 271 4.59 -7.99 -0.29
C MET A 271 3.28 -8.79 -0.26
N GLY A 272 2.86 -9.23 0.92
CA GLY A 272 1.56 -9.91 1.07
C GLY A 272 1.21 -10.23 2.51
N TRP A 273 -0.01 -10.73 2.72
CA TRP A 273 -0.54 -11.06 4.03
C TRP A 273 -0.24 -12.48 4.46
N THR A 274 0.24 -12.63 5.70
CA THR A 274 0.60 -13.94 6.28
C THR A 274 -0.59 -14.84 6.61
N LYS A 275 -1.81 -14.29 6.69
CA LYS A 275 -3.06 -15.01 6.97
C LYS A 275 -4.23 -14.32 6.26
N SER A 276 -5.46 -14.78 6.50
CA SER A 276 -6.68 -14.09 6.06
C SER A 276 -6.76 -12.69 6.66
N VAL A 277 -7.08 -11.72 5.79
CA VAL A 277 -7.19 -10.29 6.10
C VAL A 277 -8.63 -9.83 5.83
N LEU A 278 -9.14 -8.90 6.65
CA LEU A 278 -10.41 -8.24 6.35
C LEU A 278 -10.23 -7.27 5.20
N VAL A 279 -11.16 -7.25 4.25
CA VAL A 279 -11.05 -6.42 3.04
C VAL A 279 -10.82 -4.94 3.36
N VAL A 280 -11.52 -4.40 4.34
CA VAL A 280 -11.35 -2.99 4.75
C VAL A 280 -9.95 -2.70 5.29
N ASP A 281 -9.38 -3.61 6.07
CA ASP A 281 -8.03 -3.43 6.63
C ASP A 281 -6.97 -3.55 5.54
N GLY A 282 -7.16 -4.52 4.63
CA GLY A 282 -6.32 -4.75 3.47
C GLY A 282 -6.30 -3.56 2.52
N ASP A 283 -7.49 -3.10 2.10
CA ASP A 283 -7.64 -1.95 1.21
C ASP A 283 -7.04 -0.67 1.83
N ASN A 284 -7.25 -0.41 3.12
CA ASN A 284 -6.69 0.75 3.81
C ASN A 284 -5.16 0.67 3.91
N ALA A 285 -4.63 -0.50 4.26
CA ALA A 285 -3.18 -0.72 4.29
C ALA A 285 -2.58 -0.49 2.91
N ALA A 286 -3.13 -1.11 1.86
CA ALA A 286 -2.65 -0.96 0.49
C ALA A 286 -2.66 0.51 0.05
N GLN A 287 -3.74 1.26 0.31
CA GLN A 287 -3.78 2.69 0.00
C GLN A 287 -2.65 3.45 0.69
N GLU A 288 -2.48 3.29 2.01
CA GLU A 288 -1.41 3.96 2.76
C GLU A 288 -0.01 3.52 2.30
N ASN A 289 0.16 2.25 1.96
CA ASN A 289 1.43 1.69 1.51
C ASN A 289 1.84 2.29 0.17
N PHE A 290 0.92 2.43 -0.78
CA PHE A 290 1.23 3.06 -2.06
C PHE A 290 1.51 4.55 -1.92
N THR A 291 0.80 5.26 -1.03
CA THR A 291 1.17 6.65 -0.69
C THR A 291 2.57 6.70 -0.09
N ASP A 292 2.92 5.78 0.80
CA ASP A 292 4.25 5.77 1.42
C ASP A 292 5.37 5.46 0.43
N LEU A 293 5.16 4.49 -0.45
CA LEU A 293 6.14 4.10 -1.47
C LEU A 293 6.32 5.22 -2.49
N CYS A 294 5.23 5.75 -3.05
CA CYS A 294 5.27 6.65 -4.21
C CYS A 294 5.44 8.12 -3.84
N ILE A 295 4.83 8.56 -2.72
CA ILE A 295 4.80 9.97 -2.31
C ILE A 295 5.82 10.24 -1.23
N ASN A 296 5.90 9.35 -0.24
CA ASN A 296 6.79 9.56 0.92
C ASN A 296 8.20 9.01 0.69
N GLY A 297 8.42 8.28 -0.41
CA GLY A 297 9.72 7.73 -0.78
C GLY A 297 10.24 6.69 0.22
N LEU A 298 9.34 5.97 0.88
CA LEU A 298 9.72 4.91 1.81
C LEU A 298 10.10 3.63 1.05
N SER A 299 11.00 2.85 1.64
CA SER A 299 11.31 1.51 1.16
C SER A 299 10.26 0.49 1.62
N VAL A 300 10.15 -0.64 0.94
CA VAL A 300 9.28 -1.77 1.33
C VAL A 300 9.49 -2.17 2.80
N CYS A 301 10.74 -2.22 3.27
CA CYS A 301 11.05 -2.51 4.67
C CYS A 301 10.48 -1.46 5.62
N GLN A 302 10.64 -0.17 5.29
CA GLN A 302 10.08 0.93 6.10
C GLN A 302 8.55 0.88 6.14
N VAL A 303 7.92 0.58 5.00
CA VAL A 303 6.46 0.43 4.89
C VAL A 303 5.95 -0.72 5.75
N VAL A 304 6.57 -1.90 5.66
CA VAL A 304 6.20 -3.06 6.49
C VAL A 304 6.50 -2.83 7.97
N ALA A 305 7.56 -2.08 8.29
CA ALA A 305 7.89 -1.74 9.67
C ALA A 305 6.83 -0.88 10.39
N LYS A 306 5.90 -0.26 9.65
CA LYS A 306 4.72 0.41 10.24
C LYS A 306 3.75 -0.58 10.92
N GLY A 307 3.87 -1.89 10.65
CA GLY A 307 3.23 -2.92 11.46
C GLY A 307 1.75 -3.18 11.15
N TYR A 308 1.34 -3.05 9.89
CA TYR A 308 -0.03 -3.33 9.45
C TYR A 308 -0.47 -4.76 9.83
N SER A 309 -1.66 -4.87 10.44
CA SER A 309 -2.22 -6.13 10.89
C SER A 309 -3.75 -6.15 10.82
N SER A 310 -4.32 -7.33 10.64
CA SER A 310 -5.77 -7.57 10.59
C SER A 310 -6.08 -8.97 11.08
N VAL A 311 -6.89 -9.13 12.13
CA VAL A 311 -7.32 -10.45 12.67
C VAL A 311 -6.17 -11.46 12.80
N GLY A 312 -5.00 -11.01 13.27
CA GLY A 312 -3.81 -11.84 13.46
C GLY A 312 -3.00 -12.15 12.18
N ALA A 313 -3.44 -11.68 11.02
CA ALA A 313 -2.60 -11.50 9.83
C ALA A 313 -1.69 -10.28 10.01
N LYS A 314 -0.50 -10.37 9.42
CA LYS A 314 0.46 -9.28 9.31
C LYS A 314 0.86 -9.12 7.85
N LEU A 315 0.95 -7.87 7.40
CA LEU A 315 1.60 -7.56 6.13
C LEU A 315 3.10 -7.79 6.32
N ASN A 316 3.71 -8.49 5.38
CA ASN A 316 5.14 -8.74 5.40
C ASN A 316 5.70 -8.74 3.97
N TYR A 317 7.01 -8.90 3.83
CA TYR A 317 7.66 -8.98 2.53
C TYR A 317 8.76 -10.05 2.47
N THR A 318 9.16 -10.38 1.24
CA THR A 318 10.39 -11.09 0.88
C THR A 318 11.11 -10.32 -0.23
N GLY A 319 12.37 -10.67 -0.50
CA GLY A 319 13.23 -9.94 -1.44
C GLY A 319 13.96 -8.76 -0.81
N THR A 320 14.28 -7.76 -1.63
CA THR A 320 15.02 -6.56 -1.21
C THR A 320 14.10 -5.61 -0.43
N GLY A 321 14.34 -5.49 0.87
CA GLY A 321 13.62 -4.53 1.71
C GLY A 321 13.91 -3.06 1.35
N THR A 322 14.89 -2.81 0.50
CA THR A 322 15.34 -1.49 0.04
C THR A 322 14.68 -1.04 -1.26
N LEU A 323 13.71 -1.79 -1.80
CA LEU A 323 12.95 -1.37 -2.98
C LEU A 323 12.06 -0.16 -2.64
N GLY A 324 12.10 0.88 -3.47
CA GLY A 324 11.15 2.02 -3.45
C GLY A 324 10.47 2.17 -4.82
N LEU A 325 9.50 3.09 -4.91
CA LEU A 325 8.80 3.44 -6.16
C LEU A 325 9.05 4.90 -6.55
#